data_AF-A0A8J4FTD1-F1
#
_entry.id   AF-A0A8J4FTD1-F1
#
_cell.length_a   1.000
_cell.length_b   1.000
_cell.length_c   1.000
_cell.angle_alpha   90.00
_cell.angle_beta   90.00
_cell.angle_gamma   90.00
#
_symmetry.space_group_name_H-M   'P 1'
#
loop_
_entity.id
_entity.type
_entity.pdbx_description
1 polymer ?
#
loop_
_entity_poly.entity_id
_entity_poly.type
_entity_poly.pdbx_seq_one_letter_code
_entity_poly.pdbx_strand_id
1 'polypeptide(L)'
;MFKKLFGQKAPPSGVSQSSASAANKTISAIQNLTEHEESLEKRKSLLEKRMDLEQEKAKKFLSEKKKAQALQCLKKKKLLENEIANLDNMIMRVNEQRMMLEGQRTTTEVVSSMHTAALAAKENMRAMKIENVDKVVDEINETTDQMRQLNEVFAAPLGLGADLDEDELMAELEEIEATELDKELLEPAPVPVTKLPAAAQASSEKMPSVPQKQKQPAAKTQEELELEALQAEMAL
;
A
#
# COMPACT_ATOMS: atom_id res chain seq x y z
N MET A 1 65.71 23.62 7.17
CA MET A 1 64.51 23.41 6.33
C MET A 1 64.47 21.94 5.92
N PHE A 2 63.28 21.39 5.64
CA PHE A 2 63.01 20.00 5.22
C PHE A 2 62.73 18.95 6.32
N LYS A 3 61.64 19.16 7.06
CA LYS A 3 60.82 18.08 7.65
C LYS A 3 59.36 18.36 7.27
N LYS A 4 58.94 17.89 6.09
CA LYS A 4 57.55 17.71 5.61
C LYS A 4 57.58 17.38 4.11
N LEU A 5 57.86 16.12 3.75
CA LEU A 5 57.61 15.63 2.40
C LEU A 5 57.40 14.11 2.33
N PHE A 6 56.82 13.50 3.36
CA PHE A 6 56.29 12.14 3.24
C PHE A 6 54.90 12.12 3.88
N GLY A 7 53.90 12.29 3.02
CA GLY A 7 52.51 12.00 3.33
C GLY A 7 52.38 10.51 3.57
N GLN A 8 52.18 10.15 4.83
CA GLN A 8 51.82 8.81 5.26
C GLN A 8 50.47 8.47 4.62
N LYS A 9 50.47 7.59 3.62
CA LYS A 9 49.26 7.03 3.02
C LYS A 9 48.58 6.20 4.12
N ALA A 10 47.41 6.65 4.57
CA ALA A 10 46.58 5.90 5.50
C ALA A 10 46.21 4.52 4.89
N PRO A 11 46.15 3.44 5.69
CA PRO A 11 45.70 2.15 5.22
C PRO A 11 44.23 2.23 4.75
N PRO A 12 43.78 1.38 3.80
CA PRO A 12 42.38 1.34 3.39
C PRO A 12 41.58 0.58 4.46
N SER A 13 41.31 1.23 5.58
CA SER A 13 40.32 0.78 6.56
C SER A 13 38.99 1.46 6.26
N GLY A 14 38.06 0.78 5.60
CA GLY A 14 36.69 1.28 5.52
C GLY A 14 35.84 0.84 4.33
N VAL A 15 35.66 -0.47 4.12
CA VAL A 15 34.54 -0.97 3.28
C VAL A 15 33.46 -1.65 4.12
N SER A 16 33.74 -2.03 5.37
CA SER A 16 32.79 -2.76 6.22
C SER A 16 31.84 -1.88 7.06
N GLN A 17 32.18 -0.63 7.36
CA GLN A 17 31.32 0.26 8.17
C GLN A 17 30.33 1.10 7.33
N SER A 18 30.58 1.30 6.03
CA SER A 18 29.76 2.16 5.18
C SER A 18 28.49 1.47 4.66
N SER A 19 28.56 0.17 4.33
CA SER A 19 27.41 -0.61 3.85
C SER A 19 26.40 -0.91 4.96
N ALA A 20 26.87 -1.26 6.17
CA ALA A 20 26.00 -1.45 7.34
C ALA A 20 25.30 -0.16 7.75
N SER A 21 25.98 0.99 7.64
CA SER A 21 25.38 2.31 7.87
C SER A 21 24.32 2.66 6.84
N ALA A 22 24.52 2.31 5.56
CA ALA A 22 23.54 2.52 4.50
C ALA A 22 22.30 1.62 4.68
N ALA A 23 22.49 0.33 4.96
CA ALA A 23 21.38 -0.60 5.21
C ALA A 23 20.53 -0.17 6.42
N ASN A 24 21.16 0.25 7.52
CA ASN A 24 20.45 0.78 8.69
C ASN A 24 19.66 2.06 8.36
N LYS A 25 20.21 2.96 7.52
CA LYS A 25 19.48 4.16 7.06
C LYS A 25 18.26 3.78 6.22
N THR A 26 18.37 2.79 5.35
CA THR A 26 17.23 2.30 4.55
C THR A 26 16.14 1.72 5.45
N ILE A 27 16.51 0.92 6.46
CA ILE A 27 15.55 0.36 7.43
C ILE A 27 14.83 1.48 8.21
N SER A 28 15.58 2.46 8.73
CA SER A 28 14.98 3.60 9.43
C SER A 28 14.10 4.45 8.52
N ALA A 29 14.47 4.63 7.24
CA ALA A 29 13.66 5.34 6.27
C ALA A 29 12.33 4.61 6.00
N ILE A 30 12.36 3.28 5.85
CA ILE A 30 11.15 2.45 5.72
C ILE A 30 10.26 2.59 6.96
N GLN A 31 10.82 2.54 8.17
CA GLN A 31 10.06 2.74 9.41
C GLN A 31 9.38 4.11 9.47
N ASN A 32 10.14 5.18 9.19
CA ASN A 32 9.59 6.54 9.16
C ASN A 32 8.47 6.70 8.11
N LEU A 33 8.62 6.08 6.94
CA LEU A 33 7.57 6.10 5.91
C LEU A 33 6.30 5.40 6.40
N THR A 34 6.41 4.26 7.09
CA THR A 34 5.26 3.57 7.69
C THR A 34 4.57 4.41 8.78
N GLU A 35 5.34 5.06 9.66
CA GLU A 35 4.76 5.97 10.67
C GLU A 35 4.04 7.17 10.04
N HIS A 36 4.61 7.70 8.94
CA HIS A 36 3.97 8.77 8.16
C HIS A 36 2.70 8.32 7.44
N GLU A 37 2.70 7.12 6.85
CA GLU A 37 1.51 6.52 6.25
C GLU A 37 0.37 6.43 7.28
N GLU A 38 0.64 5.85 8.45
CA GLU A 38 -0.33 5.72 9.54
C GLU A 38 -0.88 7.09 9.99
N SER A 39 0.00 8.09 10.09
CA SER A 39 -0.39 9.46 10.44
C SER A 39 -1.30 10.11 9.38
N LEU A 40 -1.02 9.89 8.10
CA LEU A 40 -1.83 10.37 6.98
C LEU A 40 -3.20 9.68 6.96
N GLU A 41 -3.26 8.37 7.19
CA GLU A 41 -4.51 7.61 7.28
C GLU A 41 -5.38 8.06 8.45
N LYS A 42 -4.79 8.26 9.64
CA LYS A 42 -5.51 8.82 10.80
C LYS A 42 -6.11 10.18 10.48
N ARG A 43 -5.34 11.06 9.83
CA ARG A 43 -5.82 12.38 9.41
C ARG A 43 -6.96 12.26 8.39
N LYS A 44 -6.84 11.36 7.41
CA LYS A 44 -7.87 11.09 6.41
C LYS A 44 -9.17 10.66 7.09
N SER A 45 -9.12 9.67 7.98
CA SER A 45 -10.29 9.19 8.72
C SER A 45 -10.99 10.30 9.52
N LEU A 46 -10.21 11.19 10.15
CA LEU A 46 -10.76 12.34 10.86
C LEU A 46 -11.45 13.35 9.93
N LEU A 47 -10.92 13.58 8.73
CA LEU A 47 -11.56 14.44 7.74
C LEU A 47 -12.83 13.81 7.14
N GLU A 48 -12.84 12.49 6.94
CA GLU A 48 -14.03 11.74 6.50
C GLU A 48 -15.17 11.87 7.51
N LYS A 49 -14.89 11.64 8.80
CA LYS A 49 -15.87 11.87 9.88
C LYS A 49 -16.41 13.31 9.88
N ARG A 50 -15.53 14.31 9.71
CA ARG A 50 -15.95 15.72 9.61
C ARG A 50 -16.80 16.00 8.37
N MET A 51 -16.50 15.35 7.25
CA MET A 51 -17.24 15.45 6.00
C MET A 51 -18.67 14.91 6.18
N ASP A 52 -18.81 13.76 6.84
CA ASP A 52 -20.11 13.15 7.16
C ASP A 52 -20.94 14.05 8.08
N LEU A 53 -20.31 14.66 9.10
CA LEU A 53 -20.98 15.63 9.97
C LEU A 53 -21.49 16.86 9.20
N GLU A 54 -20.72 17.40 8.24
CA GLU A 54 -21.20 18.50 7.39
C GLU A 54 -22.32 18.06 6.45
N GLN A 55 -22.32 16.80 5.99
CA GLN A 55 -23.41 16.22 5.19
C GLN A 55 -24.70 16.12 6.02
N GLU A 56 -24.64 15.62 7.26
CA GLU A 56 -25.80 15.55 8.15
C GLU A 56 -26.33 16.94 8.52
N LYS A 57 -25.45 17.91 8.80
CA LYS A 57 -25.85 19.31 9.01
C LYS A 57 -26.55 19.89 7.78
N ALA A 58 -26.05 19.60 6.57
CA ALA A 58 -26.68 20.05 5.34
C ALA A 58 -28.11 19.48 5.19
N LYS A 59 -28.30 18.17 5.43
CA LYS A 59 -29.61 17.51 5.42
C LYS A 59 -30.58 18.15 6.43
N LYS A 60 -30.09 18.42 7.65
CA LYS A 60 -30.88 19.08 8.71
C LYS A 60 -31.30 20.51 8.33
N PHE A 61 -30.39 21.33 7.81
CA PHE A 61 -30.77 22.67 7.35
C PHE A 61 -31.74 22.63 6.18
N LEU A 62 -31.65 21.63 5.30
CA LEU A 62 -32.59 21.47 4.20
C LEU A 62 -34.01 21.13 4.70
N SER A 63 -34.16 20.24 5.70
CA SER A 63 -35.46 19.92 6.30
C SER A 63 -36.08 21.11 7.04
N GLU A 64 -35.25 22.00 7.61
CA GLU A 64 -35.65 23.27 8.21
C GLU A 64 -35.90 24.39 7.18
N LYS A 65 -35.86 24.10 5.87
CA LYS A 65 -36.01 25.07 4.76
C LYS A 65 -34.95 26.18 4.75
N LYS A 66 -33.81 25.96 5.42
CA LYS A 66 -32.66 26.87 5.57
C LYS A 66 -31.63 26.67 4.45
N LYS A 67 -32.03 26.97 3.21
CA LYS A 67 -31.23 26.71 1.99
C LYS A 67 -29.83 27.33 2.01
N ALA A 68 -29.69 28.57 2.49
CA ALA A 68 -28.41 29.26 2.53
C ALA A 68 -27.40 28.57 3.47
N GLN A 69 -27.86 28.10 4.65
CA GLN A 69 -27.00 27.36 5.58
C GLN A 69 -26.65 25.97 5.05
N ALA A 70 -27.58 25.26 4.42
CA ALA A 70 -27.31 23.97 3.77
C ALA A 70 -26.23 24.11 2.68
N LEU A 71 -26.30 25.17 1.86
CA LEU A 71 -25.29 25.44 0.84
C LEU A 71 -23.89 25.67 1.44
N GLN A 72 -23.79 26.33 2.59
CA GLN A 72 -22.51 26.54 3.28
C GLN A 72 -21.92 25.22 3.79
N CYS A 73 -22.73 24.33 4.35
CA CYS A 73 -22.29 22.99 4.76
C CYS A 73 -21.79 22.17 3.55
N LEU A 74 -22.50 22.21 2.41
CA LEU A 74 -22.06 21.52 1.20
C LEU A 74 -20.74 22.08 0.64
N LYS A 75 -20.51 23.39 0.72
CA LYS A 75 -19.21 23.99 0.36
C LYS A 75 -18.08 23.48 1.26
N LYS A 76 -18.30 23.40 2.57
CA LYS A 76 -17.32 22.85 3.52
C LYS A 76 -17.05 21.37 3.24
N LYS A 77 -18.10 20.57 2.99
CA LYS A 77 -17.99 19.17 2.56
C LYS A 77 -17.08 19.06 1.33
N LYS A 78 -17.29 19.90 0.32
CA LYS A 78 -16.48 19.86 -0.91
C LYS A 78 -15.01 20.21 -0.69
N LEU A 79 -14.71 21.12 0.25
CA LEU A 79 -13.32 21.41 0.63
C LEU A 79 -12.66 20.22 1.34
N LEU A 80 -13.40 19.54 2.23
CA LEU A 80 -12.92 18.34 2.91
C LEU A 80 -12.68 17.19 1.92
N GLU A 81 -13.57 16.97 0.95
CA GLU A 81 -13.38 15.98 -0.13
C GLU A 81 -12.06 16.23 -0.90
N ASN A 82 -11.76 17.49 -1.23
CA ASN A 82 -10.53 17.84 -1.93
C ASN A 82 -9.30 17.59 -1.05
N GLU A 83 -9.37 17.87 0.26
CA GLU A 83 -8.28 17.60 1.19
C GLU A 83 -8.05 16.09 1.36
N ILE A 84 -9.13 15.29 1.46
CA ILE A 84 -9.07 13.82 1.50
C ILE A 84 -8.40 13.27 0.24
N ALA A 85 -8.80 13.73 -0.94
CA ALA A 85 -8.17 13.31 -2.20
C ALA A 85 -6.67 13.65 -2.26
N ASN A 86 -6.26 14.77 -1.67
CA ASN A 86 -4.83 15.10 -1.55
C ASN A 86 -4.10 14.16 -0.58
N LEU A 87 -4.73 13.79 0.54
CA LEU A 87 -4.17 12.80 1.48
C LEU A 87 -4.00 11.43 0.80
N ASP A 88 -4.98 10.97 0.02
CA ASP A 88 -4.90 9.71 -0.73
C ASP A 88 -3.71 9.69 -1.68
N ASN A 89 -3.51 10.79 -2.42
CA ASN A 89 -2.35 10.94 -3.30
C ASN A 89 -1.02 10.91 -2.53
N MET A 90 -0.98 11.45 -1.30
CA MET A 90 0.23 11.40 -0.46
C MET A 90 0.48 10.00 0.09
N ILE A 91 -0.56 9.31 0.55
CA ILE A 91 -0.47 7.92 1.03
C ILE A 91 0.07 7.01 -0.09
N MET A 92 -0.47 7.13 -1.31
CA MET A 92 0.01 6.38 -2.47
C MET A 92 1.51 6.61 -2.73
N ARG A 93 1.97 7.87 -2.71
CA ARG A 93 3.39 8.20 -2.90
C ARG A 93 4.29 7.64 -1.80
N VAL A 94 3.85 7.67 -0.55
CA VAL A 94 4.58 7.07 0.58
C VAL A 94 4.71 5.56 0.38
N ASN A 95 3.64 4.90 -0.06
CA ASN A 95 3.63 3.47 -0.35
C ASN A 95 4.56 3.08 -1.50
N GLU A 96 4.52 3.82 -2.61
CA GLU A 96 5.47 3.64 -3.72
C GLU A 96 6.93 3.77 -3.26
N GLN A 97 7.23 4.77 -2.43
CA GLN A 97 8.58 4.98 -1.90
C GLN A 97 9.02 3.86 -0.96
N ARG A 98 8.13 3.37 -0.10
CA ARG A 98 8.41 2.24 0.78
C ARG A 98 8.74 0.98 -0.03
N MET A 99 7.89 0.63 -0.99
CA MET A 99 8.07 -0.54 -1.85
C MET A 99 9.39 -0.46 -2.64
N MET A 100 9.73 0.73 -3.14
CA MET A 100 11.02 0.97 -3.80
C MET A 100 12.21 0.72 -2.87
N LEU A 101 12.18 1.24 -1.64
CA LEU A 101 13.26 1.03 -0.67
C LEU A 101 13.39 -0.44 -0.25
N GLU A 102 12.27 -1.16 -0.12
CA GLU A 102 12.25 -2.60 0.15
C GLU A 102 12.88 -3.39 -0.99
N GLY A 103 12.53 -3.08 -2.24
CA GLY A 103 13.15 -3.69 -3.42
C GLY A 103 14.65 -3.40 -3.53
N GLN A 104 15.07 -2.17 -3.25
CA GLN A 104 16.49 -1.78 -3.21
C GLN A 104 17.25 -2.53 -2.11
N ARG A 105 16.64 -2.72 -0.95
CA ARG A 105 17.23 -3.50 0.16
C ARG A 105 17.44 -4.96 -0.26
N THR A 106 16.41 -5.62 -0.81
CA THR A 106 16.52 -7.00 -1.30
C THR A 106 17.61 -7.14 -2.36
N THR A 107 17.66 -6.20 -3.32
CA THR A 107 18.71 -6.17 -4.36
C THR A 107 20.11 -6.07 -3.75
N THR A 108 20.27 -5.20 -2.74
CA THR A 108 21.55 -5.02 -2.04
C THR A 108 21.96 -6.29 -1.28
N GLU A 109 21.01 -6.97 -0.63
CA GLU A 109 21.23 -8.24 0.07
C GLU A 109 21.67 -9.37 -0.90
N VAL A 110 21.03 -9.47 -2.06
CA VAL A 110 21.41 -10.43 -3.12
C VAL A 110 22.82 -10.14 -3.64
N VAL A 111 23.14 -8.89 -3.97
CA VAL A 111 24.47 -8.51 -4.46
C VAL A 111 25.56 -8.78 -3.41
N SER A 112 25.28 -8.52 -2.13
CA SER A 112 26.19 -8.83 -1.02
C SER A 112 26.45 -10.35 -0.90
N SER A 113 25.40 -11.16 -1.03
CA SER A 113 25.51 -12.62 -1.03
C SER A 113 26.32 -13.13 -2.22
N MET A 114 26.08 -12.60 -3.42
CA MET A 114 26.85 -12.93 -4.62
C MET A 114 28.33 -12.57 -4.47
N HIS A 115 28.63 -11.40 -3.91
CA HIS A 115 30.01 -11.00 -3.63
C HIS A 115 30.70 -11.97 -2.68
N THR A 116 30.02 -12.39 -1.61
CA THR A 116 30.53 -13.37 -0.65
C THR A 116 30.77 -14.73 -1.30
N ALA A 117 29.83 -15.20 -2.13
CA ALA A 117 29.97 -16.44 -2.90
C ALA A 117 31.17 -16.36 -3.88
N ALA A 118 31.36 -15.24 -4.56
CA ALA A 118 32.50 -15.04 -5.47
C ALA A 118 33.85 -15.07 -4.73
N LEU A 119 33.93 -14.50 -3.52
CA LEU A 119 35.13 -14.58 -2.68
C LEU A 119 35.42 -16.02 -2.25
N ALA A 120 34.40 -16.78 -1.81
CA ALA A 120 34.54 -18.18 -1.42
C ALA A 120 34.96 -19.06 -2.62
N ALA A 121 34.35 -18.85 -3.79
CA ALA A 121 34.73 -19.53 -5.03
C ALA A 121 36.21 -19.26 -5.39
N LYS A 122 36.66 -18.00 -5.28
CA LYS A 122 38.06 -17.63 -5.54
C LYS A 122 39.03 -18.29 -4.58
N GLU A 123 38.66 -18.40 -3.30
CA GLU A 123 39.49 -19.08 -2.29
C GLU A 123 39.56 -20.59 -2.54
N ASN A 124 38.42 -21.23 -2.87
CA ASN A 124 38.39 -22.64 -3.26
C ASN A 124 39.26 -22.90 -4.51
N MET A 125 39.18 -22.04 -5.53
CA MET A 125 40.04 -22.15 -6.71
C MET A 125 41.53 -21.99 -6.37
N ARG A 126 41.88 -21.14 -5.40
CA ARG A 126 43.27 -21.01 -4.92
C ARG A 126 43.74 -22.26 -4.20
N ALA A 127 42.91 -22.83 -3.33
CA ALA A 127 43.20 -24.08 -2.64
C ALA A 127 43.38 -25.24 -3.63
N MET A 128 42.50 -25.35 -4.64
CA MET A 128 42.61 -26.36 -5.70
C MET A 128 43.87 -26.20 -6.56
N LYS A 129 44.29 -24.96 -6.87
CA LYS A 129 45.54 -24.68 -7.58
C LYS A 129 46.81 -25.03 -6.79
N ILE A 130 46.74 -25.18 -5.47
CA ILE A 130 47.90 -25.59 -4.64
C ILE A 130 48.12 -27.10 -4.70
N GLU A 131 47.06 -27.91 -4.87
CA GLU A 131 47.17 -29.37 -4.76
C GLU A 131 47.17 -30.12 -6.10
N ASN A 132 46.59 -29.64 -7.20
CA ASN A 132 46.64 -30.35 -8.49
C ASN A 132 46.36 -29.42 -9.69
N VAL A 133 47.35 -28.64 -10.13
CA VAL A 133 47.19 -27.76 -11.31
C VAL A 133 46.81 -28.54 -12.58
N ASP A 134 47.39 -29.71 -12.81
CA ASP A 134 47.20 -30.44 -14.07
C ASP A 134 45.84 -31.17 -14.16
N LYS A 135 45.33 -31.75 -13.06
CA LYS A 135 44.03 -32.44 -13.07
C LYS A 135 42.83 -31.49 -13.00
N VAL A 136 42.97 -30.38 -12.28
CA VAL A 136 41.90 -29.39 -12.11
C VAL A 136 41.70 -28.58 -13.39
N VAL A 137 42.72 -28.37 -14.23
CA VAL A 137 42.56 -27.69 -15.53
C VAL A 137 41.77 -28.55 -16.51
N ASP A 138 41.98 -29.87 -16.52
CA ASP A 138 41.20 -30.80 -17.34
C ASP A 138 39.72 -30.85 -16.90
N GLU A 139 39.45 -30.94 -15.58
CA GLU A 139 38.08 -30.89 -15.05
C GLU A 139 37.42 -29.50 -15.19
N ILE A 140 38.18 -28.38 -15.10
CA ILE A 140 37.66 -27.02 -15.33
C ILE A 140 37.24 -26.83 -16.78
N ASN A 141 37.98 -27.36 -17.76
CA ASN A 141 37.60 -27.24 -19.16
C ASN A 141 36.28 -28.00 -19.44
N GLU A 142 36.11 -29.18 -18.84
CA GLU A 142 34.88 -29.97 -18.95
C GLU A 142 33.70 -29.30 -18.21
N THR A 143 33.97 -28.69 -17.04
CA THR A 143 32.93 -27.99 -16.25
C THR A 143 32.58 -26.61 -16.84
N THR A 144 33.51 -25.92 -17.49
CA THR A 144 33.27 -24.63 -18.15
C THR A 144 32.38 -24.80 -19.37
N ASP A 145 32.53 -25.90 -20.12
CA ASP A 145 31.63 -26.25 -21.23
C ASP A 145 30.23 -26.61 -20.73
N GLN A 146 30.11 -27.32 -19.59
CA GLN A 146 28.82 -27.54 -18.92
C GLN A 146 28.21 -26.23 -18.41
N MET A 147 29.00 -25.31 -17.85
CA MET A 147 28.54 -24.01 -17.37
C MET A 147 28.14 -23.07 -18.51
N ARG A 148 28.73 -23.23 -19.70
CA ARG A 148 28.39 -22.49 -20.90
C ARG A 148 27.08 -23.01 -21.52
N GLN A 149 26.87 -24.33 -21.55
CA GLN A 149 25.56 -24.92 -21.85
C GLN A 149 24.49 -24.51 -20.84
N LEU A 150 24.84 -24.44 -19.54
CA LEU A 150 23.91 -24.00 -18.51
C LEU A 150 23.58 -22.51 -18.65
N ASN A 151 24.55 -21.65 -18.94
CA ASN A 151 24.30 -20.24 -19.26
C ASN A 151 23.56 -20.06 -20.59
N GLU A 152 23.70 -20.94 -21.58
CA GLU A 152 22.89 -20.85 -22.81
C GLU A 152 21.43 -21.25 -22.55
N VAL A 153 21.19 -22.15 -21.60
CA VAL A 153 19.86 -22.53 -21.11
C VAL A 153 19.26 -21.51 -20.12
N PHE A 154 20.08 -20.79 -19.34
CA PHE A 154 19.64 -19.77 -18.36
C PHE A 154 19.73 -18.31 -18.83
N ALA A 155 20.50 -18.03 -19.90
CA ALA A 155 20.55 -16.73 -20.59
C ALA A 155 19.55 -16.64 -21.74
N ALA A 156 18.78 -17.71 -21.99
CA ALA A 156 17.40 -17.50 -22.43
C ALA A 156 16.77 -16.53 -21.41
N PRO A 157 16.28 -15.35 -21.83
CA PRO A 157 15.97 -14.28 -20.90
C PRO A 157 15.02 -14.75 -19.79
N LEU A 158 15.52 -14.89 -18.56
CA LEU A 158 14.66 -14.81 -17.37
C LEU A 158 14.37 -13.34 -17.10
N GLY A 159 13.68 -12.71 -18.05
CA GLY A 159 13.03 -11.43 -17.90
C GLY A 159 11.59 -11.68 -17.52
N LEU A 160 11.21 -11.38 -16.28
CA LEU A 160 9.81 -11.20 -15.86
C LEU A 160 9.18 -9.96 -16.53
N GLY A 161 9.28 -9.87 -17.86
CA GLY A 161 8.79 -8.74 -18.65
C GLY A 161 9.20 -8.75 -20.13
N ALA A 162 9.71 -9.87 -20.67
CA ALA A 162 10.01 -9.98 -22.11
C ALA A 162 9.06 -10.91 -22.88
N ASP A 163 8.30 -11.77 -22.20
CA ASP A 163 7.35 -12.71 -22.81
C ASP A 163 5.98 -12.69 -22.10
N LEU A 164 5.50 -11.52 -21.67
CA LEU A 164 4.08 -11.35 -21.39
C LEU A 164 3.44 -10.86 -22.70
N ASP A 165 2.73 -11.75 -23.39
CA ASP A 165 2.00 -11.39 -24.60
C ASP A 165 0.79 -10.55 -24.19
N GLU A 166 0.78 -9.26 -24.55
CA GLU A 166 -0.32 -8.35 -24.23
C GLU A 166 -1.68 -8.89 -24.75
N ASP A 167 -1.68 -9.68 -25.82
CA ASP A 167 -2.89 -10.32 -26.35
C ASP A 167 -3.37 -11.48 -25.46
N GLU A 168 -2.46 -12.25 -24.85
CA GLU A 168 -2.79 -13.31 -23.90
C GLU A 168 -3.32 -12.73 -22.58
N LEU A 169 -2.71 -11.65 -22.07
CA LEU A 169 -3.20 -10.96 -20.88
C LEU A 169 -4.54 -10.25 -21.11
N MET A 170 -4.78 -9.69 -22.31
CA MET A 170 -6.09 -9.15 -22.66
C MET A 170 -7.17 -10.23 -22.71
N ALA A 171 -6.86 -11.41 -23.28
CA ALA A 171 -7.80 -12.53 -23.31
C ALA A 171 -8.13 -13.05 -21.90
N GLU A 172 -7.14 -13.15 -21.01
CA GLU A 172 -7.36 -13.56 -19.62
C GLU A 172 -8.17 -12.50 -18.84
N LEU A 173 -7.92 -11.21 -19.08
CA LEU A 173 -8.71 -10.12 -18.50
C LEU A 173 -10.17 -10.16 -18.98
N GLU A 174 -10.42 -10.38 -20.27
CA GLU A 174 -11.77 -10.51 -20.83
C GLU A 174 -12.52 -11.73 -20.27
N GLU A 175 -11.83 -12.85 -20.02
CA GLU A 175 -12.42 -14.04 -19.40
C GLU A 175 -12.78 -13.78 -17.92
N ILE A 176 -11.94 -13.06 -17.18
CA ILE A 176 -12.23 -12.66 -15.80
C ILE A 176 -13.44 -11.71 -15.77
N GLU A 177 -13.51 -10.72 -16.66
CA GLU A 177 -14.65 -9.80 -16.76
C GLU A 177 -15.95 -10.54 -17.13
N ALA A 178 -15.90 -11.48 -18.08
CA ALA A 178 -17.05 -12.27 -18.47
C ALA A 178 -17.55 -13.18 -17.33
N THR A 179 -16.65 -13.80 -16.58
CA THR A 179 -17.01 -14.65 -15.44
C THR A 179 -17.52 -13.88 -14.23
N GLU A 180 -17.06 -12.64 -14.01
CA GLU A 180 -17.66 -11.73 -13.02
C GLU A 180 -19.05 -11.26 -13.46
N LEU A 181 -19.23 -10.91 -14.74
CA LEU A 181 -20.51 -10.49 -15.28
C LEU A 181 -21.54 -11.63 -15.25
N ASP A 182 -21.14 -12.87 -15.56
CA ASP A 182 -21.99 -14.05 -15.45
C ASP A 182 -22.36 -14.37 -13.99
N LYS A 183 -21.46 -14.13 -13.03
CA LYS A 183 -21.79 -14.21 -11.60
C LYS A 183 -22.79 -13.14 -11.19
N GLU A 184 -22.64 -11.91 -11.69
CA GLU A 184 -23.58 -10.81 -11.46
C GLU A 184 -24.94 -11.06 -12.13
N LEU A 185 -24.98 -11.74 -13.28
CA LEU A 185 -26.21 -12.16 -13.95
C LEU A 185 -26.88 -13.39 -13.32
N LEU A 186 -26.11 -14.27 -12.68
CA LEU A 186 -26.63 -15.42 -11.92
C LEU A 186 -27.17 -15.00 -10.54
N GLU A 187 -26.93 -13.77 -10.09
CA GLU A 187 -27.65 -13.23 -8.94
C GLU A 187 -29.14 -13.09 -9.30
N PRO A 188 -30.06 -13.80 -8.62
CA PRO A 188 -31.46 -13.74 -8.96
C PRO A 188 -31.99 -12.33 -8.72
N ALA A 189 -32.50 -11.70 -9.78
CA ALA A 189 -33.22 -10.43 -9.68
C ALA A 189 -34.25 -10.49 -8.53
N PRO A 190 -34.36 -9.46 -7.68
CA PRO A 190 -35.37 -9.42 -6.64
C PRO A 190 -36.75 -9.47 -7.31
N VAL A 191 -37.41 -10.61 -7.21
CA VAL A 191 -38.76 -10.82 -7.74
C VAL A 191 -39.70 -9.77 -7.15
N PRO A 192 -40.43 -9.00 -7.97
CA PRO A 192 -41.43 -8.08 -7.45
C PRO A 192 -42.54 -8.91 -6.82
N VAL A 193 -42.71 -8.81 -5.50
CA VAL A 193 -43.90 -9.32 -4.79
C VAL A 193 -45.12 -8.51 -5.21
N THR A 194 -45.66 -8.89 -6.36
CA THR A 194 -46.86 -8.32 -6.95
C THR A 194 -48.05 -8.82 -6.13
N LYS A 195 -48.72 -7.89 -5.45
CA LYS A 195 -49.95 -8.13 -4.70
C LYS A 195 -51.03 -8.69 -5.62
N LEU A 196 -51.65 -9.80 -5.24
CA LEU A 196 -52.90 -10.27 -5.85
C LEU A 196 -54.05 -10.19 -4.81
N PRO A 197 -55.26 -9.74 -5.19
CA PRO A 197 -56.30 -9.37 -4.24
C PRO A 197 -57.12 -10.60 -3.84
N ALA A 198 -57.36 -10.76 -2.54
CA ALA A 198 -58.40 -11.64 -2.02
C ALA A 198 -59.40 -10.81 -1.23
N ALA A 199 -60.66 -10.92 -1.63
CA ALA A 199 -61.78 -10.14 -1.16
C ALA A 199 -62.30 -10.59 0.21
N ALA A 200 -62.86 -9.59 0.91
CA ALA A 200 -64.09 -9.63 1.68
C ALA A 200 -64.01 -9.72 3.23
N GLN A 201 -64.74 -8.75 3.81
CA GLN A 201 -65.39 -8.69 5.13
C GLN A 201 -64.51 -8.24 6.32
N ALA A 202 -64.94 -7.38 7.25
CA ALA A 202 -66.01 -6.38 7.36
C ALA A 202 -65.75 -5.58 8.66
N SER A 203 -66.07 -4.27 8.68
CA SER A 203 -66.41 -3.44 9.87
C SER A 203 -65.28 -3.23 10.92
N SER A 204 -65.08 -2.13 11.65
CA SER A 204 -65.87 -0.95 12.01
C SER A 204 -64.93 0.10 12.66
N GLU A 205 -65.14 1.38 12.34
CA GLU A 205 -65.08 2.59 13.20
C GLU A 205 -63.91 2.97 14.17
N LYS A 206 -63.58 4.28 14.07
CA LYS A 206 -63.22 5.27 15.13
C LYS A 206 -61.74 5.57 15.47
N MET A 207 -61.33 6.81 15.11
CA MET A 207 -60.35 7.70 15.78
C MET A 207 -60.69 7.90 17.28
N PRO A 208 -59.80 8.36 18.22
CA PRO A 208 -58.96 9.59 18.08
C PRO A 208 -57.63 9.74 18.90
N SER A 209 -56.84 10.75 18.49
CA SER A 209 -56.00 11.73 19.25
C SER A 209 -54.79 11.33 20.17
N VAL A 210 -53.83 12.27 20.18
CA VAL A 210 -52.45 12.35 20.69
C VAL A 210 -52.34 12.59 22.22
N PRO A 211 -51.16 12.37 22.85
CA PRO A 211 -50.53 13.49 23.59
C PRO A 211 -49.01 13.66 23.40
N GLN A 212 -48.58 14.92 23.45
CA GLN A 212 -47.23 15.48 23.34
C GLN A 212 -46.26 14.97 24.44
N LYS A 213 -44.96 14.88 24.12
CA LYS A 213 -43.89 14.85 25.15
C LYS A 213 -42.72 15.76 24.78
N GLN A 214 -42.20 16.39 25.83
CA GLN A 214 -41.39 17.61 25.88
C GLN A 214 -39.95 17.46 25.36
N LYS A 215 -39.39 18.55 24.82
CA LYS A 215 -37.96 18.72 24.51
C LYS A 215 -37.14 18.89 25.79
N GLN A 216 -36.14 18.04 25.99
CA GLN A 216 -34.98 18.30 26.85
C GLN A 216 -33.78 18.76 25.97
N PRO A 217 -32.83 19.55 26.51
CA PRO A 217 -31.65 20.00 25.78
C PRO A 217 -30.72 18.81 25.47
N ALA A 218 -30.13 18.84 24.27
CA ALA A 218 -29.29 17.77 23.76
C ALA A 218 -28.02 17.59 24.61
N ALA A 219 -27.84 16.37 25.13
CA ALA A 219 -26.53 15.88 25.57
C ALA A 219 -25.62 15.73 24.34
N LYS A 220 -24.32 16.01 24.52
CA LYS A 220 -23.28 15.69 23.51
C LYS A 220 -23.46 14.22 23.08
N THR A 221 -23.43 13.98 21.78
CA THR A 221 -23.58 12.63 21.24
C THR A 221 -22.34 11.79 21.55
N GLN A 222 -22.49 10.47 21.64
CA GLN A 222 -21.37 9.52 21.80
C GLN A 222 -20.24 9.81 20.78
N GLU A 223 -20.63 10.14 19.54
CA GLU A 223 -19.74 10.49 18.44
C GLU A 223 -18.93 11.78 18.68
N GLU A 224 -19.52 12.80 19.33
CA GLU A 224 -18.80 14.03 19.69
C GLU A 224 -17.73 13.79 20.76
N LEU A 225 -17.97 12.87 21.70
CA LEU A 225 -17.02 12.51 22.74
C LEU A 225 -15.85 11.70 22.17
N GLU A 226 -16.13 10.80 21.23
CA GLU A 226 -15.09 10.03 20.52
C GLU A 226 -14.21 10.93 19.65
N LEU A 227 -14.79 11.96 19.02
CA LEU A 227 -14.03 12.94 18.25
C LEU A 227 -13.09 13.76 19.14
N GLU A 228 -13.55 14.16 20.32
CA GLU A 228 -12.76 14.93 21.30
C GLU A 228 -11.59 14.10 21.85
N ALA A 229 -11.80 12.80 22.07
CA ALA A 229 -10.75 11.87 22.48
C ALA A 229 -9.67 11.69 21.40
N LEU A 230 -10.07 11.48 20.14
CA LEU A 230 -9.14 11.38 19.00
C LEU A 230 -8.34 12.67 18.77
N GLN A 231 -8.96 13.84 18.99
CA GLN A 231 -8.27 15.12 18.88
C GLN A 231 -7.23 15.33 20.00
N ALA A 232 -7.49 14.84 21.20
CA ALA A 232 -6.55 14.92 22.31
C ALA A 232 -5.33 14.00 22.12
N GLU A 233 -5.52 12.84 21.51
CA GLU A 233 -4.44 11.88 21.23
C GLU A 233 -3.45 12.40 20.17
N MET A 234 -3.92 13.22 19.23
CA MET A 234 -3.06 13.86 18.21
C MET A 234 -2.27 15.09 18.71
N ALA A 235 -2.54 15.57 19.92
CA ALA A 235 -1.90 16.77 20.49
C ALA A 235 -0.69 16.45 21.40
N LEU A 236 -0.37 15.16 21.57
CA LEU A 236 0.81 14.63 22.25
C LEU A 236 1.88 14.22 21.22
#